data_AF-A0A4R2QXN9-F1
#
_entry.id   AF-A0A4R2QXN9-F1
#
_cell.length_a   1.000
_cell.length_b   1.000
_cell.length_c   1.000
_cell.angle_alpha   90.00
_cell.angle_beta   90.00
_cell.angle_gamma   90.00
#
_symmetry.space_group_name_H-M   'P 1'
#
loop_
_entity.id
_entity.type
_entity.pdbx_description
1 polymer ?
#
loop_
_entity_poly.entity_id
_entity_poly.type
_entity_poly.pdbx_seq_one_letter_code
_entity_poly.pdbx_strand_id
1 'polypeptide(L)'
;MCVSPCKEGDQVFQDYGGYDRPEKIYSFLKNVEEKHKVQIRVTALTIEGAPIITELVFDGEAIEYKRDTRQDGFGAQKLYEKRCRPEFTIMERDGLIEYALENCYGTSGAYGIFYFPKE
;
A
#
# COMPACT_ATOMS: atom_id res chain seq x y z
N MET A 1 -0.82 -15.14 -7.05
CA MET A 1 -2.12 -15.36 -7.76
C MET A 1 -3.18 -14.70 -6.89
N CYS A 2 -3.98 -13.77 -7.42
CA CYS A 2 -5.06 -13.16 -6.63
C CYS A 2 -6.02 -14.26 -6.15
N VAL A 3 -6.45 -14.18 -4.89
CA VAL A 3 -7.37 -15.15 -4.29
C VAL A 3 -8.80 -15.00 -4.88
N SER A 4 -9.04 -13.94 -5.65
CA SER A 4 -10.22 -13.64 -6.47
C SER A 4 -9.83 -12.57 -7.51
N PRO A 5 -10.50 -12.43 -8.67
CA PRO A 5 -10.21 -11.32 -9.58
C PRO A 5 -10.34 -10.00 -8.81
N CYS A 6 -9.35 -9.11 -8.97
CA CYS A 6 -9.39 -7.79 -8.36
C CYS A 6 -10.71 -7.14 -8.75
N LYS A 7 -11.63 -6.93 -7.81
CA LYS A 7 -12.81 -6.12 -8.12
C LYS A 7 -12.29 -4.73 -8.43
N GLU A 8 -12.76 -4.18 -9.54
CA GLU A 8 -12.43 -2.84 -10.05
C GLU A 8 -12.61 -1.73 -9.00
N GLY A 9 -13.38 -2.01 -7.93
CA GLY A 9 -13.64 -1.11 -6.80
C GLY A 9 -12.60 -1.04 -5.68
N ASP A 10 -11.46 -1.73 -5.81
CA ASP A 10 -10.37 -1.75 -4.80
C ASP A 10 -9.14 -0.91 -5.22
N GLN A 11 -9.30 -0.11 -6.27
CA GLN A 11 -8.26 0.80 -6.76
C GLN A 11 -8.37 2.17 -6.10
N VAL A 12 -7.23 2.74 -5.75
CA VAL A 12 -7.08 4.10 -5.20
C VAL A 12 -5.99 4.81 -5.99
N PHE A 13 -6.19 6.07 -6.30
CA PHE A 13 -5.19 6.93 -6.92
C PHE A 13 -4.68 7.93 -5.89
N GLN A 14 -3.37 8.18 -5.93
CA GLN A 14 -2.71 9.18 -5.10
C GLN A 14 -2.08 10.25 -5.98
N ASP A 15 -2.38 11.51 -5.66
CA ASP A 15 -1.73 12.69 -6.23
C ASP A 15 -1.27 13.64 -5.10
N TYR A 16 -0.91 14.88 -5.44
CA TYR A 16 -0.48 15.88 -4.48
C TYR A 16 -1.56 16.29 -3.47
N GLY A 17 -2.84 16.12 -3.80
CA GLY A 17 -3.98 16.41 -2.93
C GLY A 17 -4.32 15.28 -1.96
N GLY A 18 -3.68 14.13 -2.09
CA GLY A 18 -3.92 12.93 -1.28
C GLY A 18 -4.53 11.80 -2.09
N TYR A 19 -5.43 11.04 -1.48
CA TYR A 19 -6.08 9.90 -2.11
C TYR A 19 -7.45 10.28 -2.67
N ASP A 20 -7.81 9.78 -3.86
CA ASP A 20 -9.13 10.01 -4.47
C ASP A 20 -10.28 9.28 -3.73
N ARG A 21 -9.95 8.17 -3.08
CA ARG A 21 -10.87 7.30 -2.31
C ARG A 21 -10.23 6.85 -0.99
N PRO A 22 -9.99 7.76 -0.02
CA PRO A 22 -9.36 7.43 1.26
C PRO A 22 -10.18 6.41 2.08
N GLU A 23 -11.50 6.41 1.93
CA GLU A 23 -12.41 5.45 2.58
C GLU A 23 -12.12 3.99 2.21
N LYS A 24 -11.55 3.74 1.03
CA LYS A 24 -11.14 2.39 0.60
C LYS A 24 -9.91 1.91 1.35
N ILE A 25 -8.99 2.81 1.67
CA ILE A 25 -7.82 2.49 2.50
C ILE A 25 -8.28 2.14 3.91
N TYR A 26 -9.15 2.95 4.52
CA TYR A 26 -9.68 2.65 5.86
C TYR A 26 -10.48 1.33 5.87
N SER A 27 -11.28 1.06 4.84
CA SER A 27 -11.99 -0.22 4.69
C SER A 27 -11.01 -1.39 4.56
N PHE A 28 -9.93 -1.26 3.79
CA PHE A 28 -8.89 -2.27 3.69
C PHE A 28 -8.26 -2.56 5.06
N LEU A 29 -7.81 -1.52 5.77
CA LEU A 29 -7.19 -1.64 7.09
C LEU A 29 -8.13 -2.35 8.09
N LYS A 30 -9.41 -1.97 8.10
CA LYS A 30 -10.43 -2.62 8.93
C LYS A 30 -10.62 -4.10 8.57
N ASN A 31 -10.68 -4.44 7.28
CA ASN A 31 -10.82 -5.83 6.87
C ASN A 31 -9.59 -6.67 7.25
N VAL A 32 -8.39 -6.09 7.21
CA VAL A 32 -7.16 -6.76 7.71
C VAL A 32 -7.27 -7.03 9.21
N GLU A 33 -7.69 -6.04 10.00
CA GLU A 33 -7.91 -6.18 11.45
C GLU A 33 -8.94 -7.27 11.77
N GLU A 34 -10.05 -7.31 11.04
CA GLU A 34 -11.12 -8.31 11.18
C GLU A 34 -10.77 -9.68 10.56
N LYS A 35 -9.55 -9.86 10.03
CA LYS A 35 -9.05 -11.08 9.38
C LYS A 35 -9.84 -11.50 8.13
N HIS A 36 -10.51 -10.55 7.48
CA HIS A 36 -11.19 -10.78 6.21
C HIS A 36 -10.21 -10.68 5.05
N LYS A 37 -10.21 -11.71 4.17
CA LYS A 37 -9.44 -11.68 2.93
C LYS A 37 -9.81 -10.45 2.10
N VAL A 38 -8.83 -9.61 1.80
CA VAL A 38 -9.05 -8.32 1.15
C VAL A 38 -7.81 -7.93 0.35
N GLN A 39 -7.98 -7.02 -0.59
CA GLN A 39 -6.89 -6.47 -1.37
C GLN A 39 -7.12 -5.00 -1.69
N ILE A 40 -6.04 -4.28 -1.98
CA ILE A 40 -6.08 -2.89 -2.43
C ILE A 40 -4.94 -2.63 -3.42
N ARG A 41 -5.20 -1.82 -4.44
CA ARG A 41 -4.18 -1.31 -5.36
C ARG A 41 -4.14 0.22 -5.27
N VAL A 42 -2.99 0.76 -4.91
CA VAL A 42 -2.72 2.21 -4.93
C VAL A 42 -1.86 2.53 -6.14
N THR A 43 -2.30 3.51 -6.93
CA THR A 43 -1.51 4.06 -8.04
C THR A 43 -1.16 5.50 -7.70
N ALA A 44 0.12 5.75 -7.39
CA ALA A 44 0.63 7.10 -7.15
C ALA A 44 1.31 7.61 -8.43
N LEU A 45 1.12 8.88 -8.77
CA LEU A 45 1.81 9.50 -9.89
C LEU A 45 3.05 10.26 -9.41
N THR A 46 4.18 10.11 -10.11
CA THR A 46 5.35 10.99 -9.93
C THR A 46 5.04 12.40 -10.46
N ILE A 47 5.97 13.33 -10.24
CA ILE A 47 5.86 14.71 -10.74
C ILE A 47 5.74 14.74 -12.27
N GLU A 48 6.39 13.81 -12.95
CA GLU A 48 6.38 13.62 -14.39
C GLU A 48 5.15 12.82 -14.89
N GLY A 49 4.29 12.35 -13.97
CA GLY A 49 3.10 11.56 -14.28
C GLY A 49 3.35 10.07 -14.47
N ALA A 50 4.53 9.56 -14.12
CA ALA A 50 4.80 8.12 -14.17
C ALA A 50 4.11 7.40 -13.00
N PRO A 51 3.47 6.23 -13.22
CA PRO A 51 2.81 5.52 -12.14
C PRO A 51 3.78 4.69 -11.31
N ILE A 52 3.64 4.80 -10.00
CA ILE A 52 4.16 3.85 -9.00
C ILE A 52 2.96 3.06 -8.48
N ILE A 53 3.00 1.74 -8.65
CA ILE A 53 1.88 0.85 -8.28
C ILE A 53 2.25 0.08 -7.02
N THR A 54 1.41 0.18 -5.99
CA THR A 54 1.51 -0.63 -4.78
C THR A 54 0.27 -1.52 -4.67
N GLU A 55 0.46 -2.82 -4.54
CA GLU A 55 -0.61 -3.82 -4.36
C GLU A 55 -0.41 -4.52 -3.02
N LEU A 56 -1.48 -4.64 -2.25
CA LEU A 56 -1.52 -5.44 -1.02
C LEU A 56 -2.61 -6.47 -1.16
N VAL A 57 -2.28 -7.73 -0.91
CA VAL A 57 -3.26 -8.83 -0.85
C VAL A 57 -3.13 -9.50 0.51
N PHE A 58 -4.17 -9.40 1.32
CA PHE A 58 -4.23 -10.05 2.61
C PHE A 58 -5.00 -11.38 2.50
N ASP A 59 -4.35 -12.49 2.84
CA ASP A 59 -4.90 -13.84 2.71
C ASP A 59 -5.63 -14.35 3.96
N GLY A 60 -5.78 -13.49 4.98
CA GLY A 60 -6.32 -13.84 6.30
C GLY A 60 -5.23 -14.10 7.35
N GLU A 61 -3.97 -14.27 6.93
CA GLU A 61 -2.83 -14.51 7.83
C GLU A 61 -1.66 -13.56 7.58
N ALA A 62 -1.37 -13.24 6.32
CA ALA A 62 -0.25 -12.39 5.92
C ALA A 62 -0.61 -11.51 4.71
N ILE A 63 0.16 -10.43 4.54
CA ILE A 63 0.04 -9.51 3.41
C ILE A 63 1.11 -9.86 2.37
N GLU A 64 0.69 -10.15 1.15
CA GLU A 64 1.55 -10.08 -0.03
C GLU A 64 1.63 -8.63 -0.47
N TYR A 65 2.80 -8.01 -0.28
CA TYR A 65 3.14 -6.67 -0.70
C TYR A 65 3.87 -6.71 -2.03
N LYS A 66 3.42 -5.91 -2.99
CA LYS A 66 4.09 -5.69 -4.26
C LYS A 66 4.18 -4.20 -4.56
N ARG A 67 5.36 -3.72 -4.93
CA ARG A 67 5.57 -2.35 -5.39
C ARG A 67 6.32 -2.34 -6.71
N ASP A 68 5.73 -1.73 -7.71
CA ASP A 68 6.26 -1.64 -9.06
C ASP A 68 6.61 -0.19 -9.37
N THR A 69 7.90 0.09 -9.49
CA THR A 69 8.45 1.39 -9.88
C THR A 69 9.04 1.37 -11.29
N ARG A 70 8.82 0.31 -12.08
CA ARG A 70 9.45 0.14 -13.40
C ARG A 70 9.06 1.20 -14.42
N GLN A 71 7.91 1.86 -14.23
CA GLN A 71 7.46 2.94 -15.11
C GLN A 71 8.02 4.31 -14.71
N ASP A 72 8.56 4.45 -13.49
CA ASP A 72 9.25 5.65 -13.06
C ASP A 72 10.66 5.69 -13.68
N GLY A 73 10.81 6.49 -14.74
CA GLY A 73 12.04 6.63 -15.51
C GLY A 73 13.24 7.18 -14.73
N PHE A 74 13.00 7.82 -13.58
CA PHE A 74 14.03 8.46 -12.76
C PHE A 74 14.23 7.75 -11.40
N GLY A 75 13.29 6.89 -11.00
CA GLY A 75 13.36 6.11 -9.77
C GLY A 75 14.13 4.80 -9.88
N ALA A 76 13.84 3.89 -8.95
CA ALA A 76 14.59 2.65 -8.81
C ALA A 76 14.35 1.62 -9.93
N GLN A 77 13.28 1.79 -10.72
CA GLN A 77 12.92 0.92 -11.84
C GLN A 77 12.85 -0.57 -11.49
N LYS A 78 12.26 -0.90 -10.33
CA LYS A 78 12.28 -2.25 -9.75
C LYS A 78 10.87 -2.75 -9.44
N LEU A 79 10.76 -4.07 -9.45
CA LEU A 79 9.65 -4.78 -8.85
C LEU A 79 10.09 -5.29 -7.48
N TYR A 80 9.37 -4.89 -6.44
CA TYR A 80 9.57 -5.36 -5.07
C TYR A 80 8.41 -6.27 -4.70
N GLU A 81 8.71 -7.46 -4.19
CA GLU A 81 7.73 -8.41 -3.69
C GLU A 81 8.16 -8.89 -2.30
N LYS A 82 7.24 -8.82 -1.34
CA LYS A 82 7.46 -9.26 0.05
C LYS A 82 6.20 -9.91 0.59
N ARG A 83 6.40 -10.84 1.52
CA ARG A 83 5.34 -11.30 2.42
C ARG A 83 5.59 -10.64 3.77
N CYS A 84 4.54 -10.10 4.38
CA CYS A 84 4.62 -9.35 5.62
C CYS A 84 3.57 -9.83 6.60
N ARG A 85 3.86 -9.72 7.89
CA ARG A 85 2.80 -9.84 8.90
C ARG A 85 1.80 -8.67 8.73
N PRO A 86 0.52 -8.87 9.09
CA PRO A 86 -0.53 -7.92 8.76
C PRO A 86 -0.57 -6.69 9.66
N GLU A 87 0.23 -6.64 10.73
CA GLU A 87 0.26 -5.51 11.65
C GLU A 87 0.94 -4.30 11.00
N PHE A 88 0.19 -3.20 10.94
CA PHE A 88 0.70 -1.90 10.54
C PHE A 88 1.19 -1.14 11.77
N THR A 89 2.42 -0.63 11.70
CA THR A 89 2.92 0.38 12.64
C THR A 89 2.42 1.74 12.17
N ILE A 90 1.86 2.52 13.09
CA ILE A 90 1.40 3.88 12.82
C ILE A 90 2.45 4.84 13.38
N MET A 91 2.97 5.71 12.52
CA MET A 91 3.98 6.70 12.88
C MET A 91 3.46 8.09 12.53
N GLU A 92 3.77 9.07 13.39
CA GLU A 92 3.54 10.48 13.08
C GLU A 92 4.87 11.13 12.73
N ARG A 93 4.96 11.72 11.54
CA ARG A 93 6.19 12.35 11.06
C ARG A 93 5.86 13.49 10.11
N ASP A 94 6.51 14.64 10.33
CA ASP A 94 6.48 15.79 9.42
C ASP A 94 5.04 16.26 9.04
N GLY A 95 4.10 16.18 9.99
CA GLY A 95 2.70 16.54 9.78
C GLY A 95 1.86 15.47 9.06
N LEU A 96 2.38 14.27 8.90
CA LEU A 96 1.70 13.11 8.31
C LEU A 96 1.53 11.97 9.33
N ILE A 97 0.47 11.20 9.15
CA ILE A 97 0.25 9.88 9.75
C ILE A 97 0.63 8.84 8.69
N GLU A 98 1.66 8.06 8.97
CA GLU A 98 2.18 6.98 8.12
C GLU A 98 1.75 5.62 8.67
N TYR A 99 1.16 4.79 7.79
CA TYR A 99 0.88 3.38 8.05
C TYR A 99 1.95 2.55 7.36
N ALA A 100 2.78 1.84 8.14
CA ALA A 100 3.93 1.10 7.64
C ALA A 100 3.88 -0.40 7.97
N LEU A 101 4.39 -1.24 7.08
CA LEU A 101 4.66 -2.66 7.30
C LEU A 101 6.11 -2.86 7.74
N GLU A 102 6.35 -3.24 8.99
CA GLU A 102 7.71 -3.43 9.52
C GLU A 102 8.15 -4.89 9.58
N ASN A 103 7.17 -5.82 9.63
CA ASN A 103 7.41 -7.24 9.86
C ASN A 103 7.39 -8.04 8.55
N CYS A 104 8.15 -7.59 7.56
CA CYS A 104 8.30 -8.27 6.28
C CYS A 104 9.41 -9.32 6.32
N TYR A 105 9.14 -10.53 5.81
CA TYR A 105 10.07 -11.65 5.87
C TYR A 105 11.35 -11.35 5.05
N GLY A 106 12.51 -11.60 5.68
CA GLY A 106 13.81 -11.43 5.04
C GLY A 106 14.25 -9.97 4.86
N THR A 107 13.72 -9.04 5.66
CA THR A 107 14.05 -7.60 5.62
C THR A 107 14.12 -7.02 7.02
N SER A 108 14.94 -5.99 7.22
CA SER A 108 15.13 -5.32 8.52
C SER A 108 14.63 -3.87 8.51
N GLY A 109 13.56 -3.56 7.79
CA GLY A 109 13.09 -2.18 7.62
C GLY A 109 11.58 -2.06 7.42
N ALA A 110 11.08 -0.85 7.65
CA ALA A 110 9.68 -0.46 7.47
C ALA A 110 9.38 -0.11 6.01
N TYR A 111 8.24 -0.57 5.51
CA TYR A 111 7.67 -0.16 4.25
C TYR A 111 6.48 0.75 4.53
N GLY A 112 6.67 2.06 4.36
CA GLY A 112 5.57 3.00 4.41
C GLY A 112 4.61 2.79 3.24
N ILE A 113 3.32 2.62 3.57
CA ILE A 113 2.29 2.20 2.62
C ILE A 113 1.27 3.31 2.39
N PHE A 114 0.67 3.85 3.45
CA PHE A 114 -0.34 4.90 3.37
C PHE A 114 0.09 6.14 4.16
N TYR A 115 -0.22 7.32 3.64
CA TYR A 115 0.19 8.60 4.20
C TYR A 115 -1.00 9.56 4.22
N PHE A 116 -1.40 9.99 5.40
CA PHE A 116 -2.50 10.94 5.59
C PHE A 116 -2.01 12.22 6.26
N PRO A 117 -2.56 13.41 5.93
CA PRO A 117 -2.32 14.61 6.71
C PRO A 117 -2.75 14.40 8.16
N LYS A 118 -1.96 14.92 9.09
CA LYS A 118 -2.36 15.04 10.49
C LYS A 118 -3.44 16.12 10.62
N GLU A 119 -4.54 15.81 11.30
CA GLU A 119 -5.61 16.75 11.63
C GLU A 119 -5.16 17.85 12.60
#